data_AF-A0AAU8CF69-F1
#
_entry.id   AF-A0AAU8CF69-F1
#
_cell.length_a   1.000
_cell.length_b   1.000
_cell.length_c   1.000
_cell.angle_alpha   90.00
_cell.angle_beta   90.00
_cell.angle_gamma   90.00
#
_symmetry.space_group_name_H-M   'P 1'
#
loop_
_entity.id
_entity.type
_entity.pdbx_description
1 polymer ?
#
loop_
_entity_poly.entity_id
_entity_poly.type
_entity_poly.pdbx_seq_one_letter_code
_entity_poly.pdbx_strand_id
1 'polypeptide(L)'
;MESHRKGDLTEATVITELKRREIPVSVPFGDNERYDLVAESAGDLYRIQVKTGWLSDGCVEFHGKSSHTNSGGNVYKTYDGDTDFFAVYCHELEQLYLVAEDAFETEIRLRVEDAEIEQPSINWAVDYEFDEQWPPENGTNDATDDREAIVQTLRERGVDVIDARDSDAPYDVLLRTPADDLLRAAVRRGSVTNGRVRFDTSQTVPGPDDIEYVVVDCAERGEQYLVERASYEHTMSLRVTEPEQTQPSINWAADYEFDKQWPPR
;
A
#
# COMPACT_ATOMS: atom_id res chain seq x y z
N MET A 1 -13.33 2.85 -30.89
CA MET A 1 -14.11 1.76 -30.25
C MET A 1 -15.14 2.42 -29.35
N GLU A 2 -16.39 1.96 -29.30
CA GLU A 2 -17.37 2.46 -28.31
C GLU A 2 -16.83 2.21 -26.89
N SER A 3 -17.06 3.13 -25.95
CA SER A 3 -16.47 3.08 -24.59
C SER A 3 -16.76 1.76 -23.87
N HIS A 4 -18.00 1.25 -23.98
CA HIS A 4 -18.41 -0.02 -23.40
C HIS A 4 -17.61 -1.20 -23.95
N ARG A 5 -17.46 -1.30 -25.28
CA ARG A 5 -16.68 -2.40 -25.90
C ARG A 5 -15.19 -2.37 -25.51
N LYS A 6 -14.66 -1.18 -25.22
CA LYS A 6 -13.28 -1.04 -24.73
C LYS A 6 -13.18 -1.55 -23.29
N GLY A 7 -14.18 -1.29 -22.46
CA GLY A 7 -14.32 -1.87 -21.11
C GLY A 7 -14.35 -3.40 -21.14
N ASP A 8 -15.27 -3.98 -21.92
CA ASP A 8 -15.39 -5.45 -22.06
C ASP A 8 -14.06 -6.10 -22.50
N LEU A 9 -13.36 -5.46 -23.44
CA LEU A 9 -12.05 -5.91 -23.90
C LEU A 9 -11.02 -5.84 -22.77
N THR A 10 -10.97 -4.74 -22.01
CA THR A 10 -10.07 -4.58 -20.86
C THR A 10 -10.31 -5.65 -19.82
N GLU A 11 -11.57 -5.92 -19.44
CA GLU A 11 -11.92 -6.98 -18.47
C GLU A 11 -11.44 -8.36 -18.95
N ALA A 12 -11.72 -8.72 -20.21
CA ALA A 12 -11.27 -9.98 -20.79
C ALA A 12 -9.73 -10.08 -20.83
N THR A 13 -9.04 -8.99 -21.14
CA THR A 13 -7.57 -8.93 -21.13
C THR A 13 -7.03 -9.10 -19.72
N VAL A 14 -7.57 -8.39 -18.72
CA VAL A 14 -7.14 -8.53 -17.32
C VAL A 14 -7.33 -9.97 -16.85
N ILE A 15 -8.50 -10.58 -17.08
CA ILE A 15 -8.72 -11.99 -16.75
C ILE A 15 -7.67 -12.88 -17.43
N THR A 16 -7.35 -12.64 -18.70
CA THR A 16 -6.32 -13.39 -19.42
C THR A 16 -4.94 -13.23 -18.77
N GLU A 17 -4.55 -12.01 -18.43
CA GLU A 17 -3.28 -11.70 -17.76
C GLU A 17 -3.17 -12.34 -16.37
N LEU A 18 -4.26 -12.35 -15.60
CA LEU A 18 -4.33 -13.06 -14.31
C LEU A 18 -4.21 -14.58 -14.51
N LYS A 19 -4.89 -15.15 -15.51
CA LYS A 19 -4.79 -16.59 -15.81
C LYS A 19 -3.41 -17.00 -16.31
N ARG A 20 -2.70 -16.14 -17.05
CA ARG A 20 -1.30 -16.36 -17.45
C ARG A 20 -0.36 -16.47 -16.24
N ARG A 21 -0.70 -15.79 -15.15
CA ARG A 21 0.02 -15.80 -13.86
C ARG A 21 -0.48 -16.90 -12.91
N GLU A 22 -1.34 -17.80 -13.38
CA GLU A 22 -1.93 -18.88 -12.59
C GLU A 22 -2.77 -18.39 -11.39
N ILE A 23 -3.27 -17.15 -11.45
CA ILE A 23 -4.09 -16.57 -10.38
C ILE A 23 -5.53 -17.08 -10.50
N PRO A 24 -6.11 -17.69 -9.45
CA PRO A 24 -7.51 -18.03 -9.43
C PRO A 24 -8.37 -16.76 -9.49
N VAL A 25 -9.43 -16.80 -10.29
CA VAL A 25 -10.32 -15.66 -10.54
C VAL A 25 -11.75 -16.15 -10.56
N SER A 26 -12.61 -15.46 -9.83
CA SER A 26 -14.07 -15.62 -9.84
C SER A 26 -14.72 -14.34 -10.38
N VAL A 27 -15.76 -14.50 -11.20
CA VAL A 27 -16.51 -13.37 -11.78
C VAL A 27 -17.91 -13.36 -11.16
N PRO A 28 -18.41 -12.22 -10.64
CA PRO A 28 -19.75 -12.13 -10.10
C PRO A 28 -20.82 -12.38 -11.18
N PHE A 29 -22.00 -12.84 -10.75
CA PHE A 29 -23.10 -13.11 -11.67
C PHE A 29 -24.05 -11.91 -11.73
N GLY A 30 -23.89 -11.07 -12.75
CA GLY A 30 -24.68 -9.84 -12.96
C GLY A 30 -23.80 -8.60 -13.01
N ASP A 31 -24.43 -7.43 -13.16
CA ASP A 31 -23.75 -6.14 -13.31
C ASP A 31 -24.06 -5.18 -12.14
N ASN A 32 -24.39 -5.73 -10.97
CA ASN A 32 -24.83 -4.94 -9.81
C ASN A 32 -23.71 -4.74 -8.78
N GLU A 33 -22.64 -5.49 -8.91
CA GLU A 33 -21.47 -5.48 -8.05
C GLU A 33 -20.57 -4.28 -8.39
N ARG A 34 -19.86 -3.78 -7.38
CA ARG A 34 -18.91 -2.66 -7.53
C ARG A 34 -17.47 -3.11 -7.77
N TYR A 35 -17.31 -4.36 -8.17
CA TYR A 35 -16.05 -4.97 -8.55
C TYR A 35 -16.36 -5.90 -9.73
N ASP A 36 -15.38 -6.10 -10.61
CA ASP A 36 -15.57 -6.90 -11.83
C ASP A 36 -15.09 -8.33 -11.65
N LEU A 37 -14.16 -8.56 -10.71
CA LEU A 37 -13.63 -9.89 -10.41
C LEU A 37 -13.15 -10.01 -8.96
N VAL A 38 -13.02 -11.26 -8.50
CA VAL A 38 -12.34 -11.61 -7.26
C VAL A 38 -11.13 -12.46 -7.61
N ALA A 39 -9.95 -12.07 -7.15
CA ALA A 39 -8.72 -12.84 -7.31
C ALA A 39 -8.30 -13.44 -5.96
N GLU A 40 -7.73 -14.64 -6.00
CA GLU A 40 -7.28 -15.35 -4.79
C GLU A 40 -5.76 -15.39 -4.71
N SER A 41 -5.22 -15.12 -3.53
CA SER A 41 -3.83 -15.41 -3.21
C SER A 41 -3.70 -15.90 -1.77
N ALA A 42 -2.91 -16.95 -1.56
CA ALA A 42 -2.62 -17.52 -0.24
C ALA A 42 -3.85 -17.88 0.64
N GLY A 43 -5.03 -18.03 0.02
CA GLY A 43 -6.30 -18.29 0.73
C GLY A 43 -7.15 -17.04 1.01
N ASP A 44 -6.61 -15.85 0.76
CA ASP A 44 -7.31 -14.58 0.84
C ASP A 44 -7.95 -14.21 -0.51
N LEU A 45 -9.08 -13.50 -0.44
CA LEU A 45 -9.88 -13.10 -1.59
C LEU A 45 -9.89 -11.58 -1.71
N TYR A 46 -9.46 -11.08 -2.87
CA TYR A 46 -9.39 -9.65 -3.16
C TYR A 46 -10.42 -9.28 -4.22
N ARG A 47 -11.30 -8.35 -3.90
CA ARG A 47 -12.24 -7.73 -4.84
C ARG A 47 -11.48 -6.73 -5.69
N ILE A 48 -11.58 -6.89 -7.00
CA ILE A 48 -10.83 -6.09 -7.96
C ILE A 48 -11.82 -5.46 -8.94
N GLN A 49 -11.76 -4.13 -9.03
CA GLN A 49 -12.41 -3.37 -10.08
C GLN A 49 -11.42 -3.18 -11.23
N VAL A 50 -11.80 -3.58 -12.44
CA VAL A 50 -11.03 -3.36 -13.66
C VAL A 50 -11.28 -1.94 -14.19
N LYS A 51 -10.22 -1.28 -14.63
CA LYS A 51 -10.26 0.02 -15.29
C LYS A 51 -9.39 0.02 -16.53
N THR A 52 -9.85 0.76 -17.53
CA THR A 52 -9.03 1.06 -18.71
C THR A 52 -8.21 2.31 -18.44
N GLY A 53 -6.89 2.17 -18.42
CA GLY A 53 -5.97 3.32 -18.35
C GLY A 53 -5.79 3.97 -19.71
N TRP A 54 -5.58 5.28 -19.75
CA TRP A 54 -5.19 6.02 -20.94
C TRP A 54 -3.83 6.68 -20.75
N LEU A 55 -2.99 6.62 -21.77
CA LEU A 55 -1.70 7.29 -21.77
C LEU A 55 -1.90 8.76 -22.19
N SER A 56 -1.52 9.70 -21.34
CA SER A 56 -1.53 11.13 -21.63
C SER A 56 -0.37 11.80 -20.91
N ASP A 57 0.36 12.67 -21.62
CA ASP A 57 1.47 13.48 -21.08
C ASP A 57 2.48 12.66 -20.25
N GLY A 58 2.86 11.48 -20.75
CA GLY A 58 3.81 10.59 -20.09
C GLY A 58 3.27 9.90 -18.83
N CYS A 59 1.95 9.92 -18.61
CA CYS A 59 1.27 9.27 -17.49
C CYS A 59 0.17 8.30 -17.97
N VAL A 60 0.03 7.16 -17.30
CA VAL A 60 -1.19 6.37 -17.36
C VAL A 60 -2.18 6.94 -16.34
N GLU A 61 -3.33 7.38 -16.81
CA GLU A 61 -4.37 7.95 -15.96
C GLU A 61 -5.60 7.03 -15.91
N PHE A 62 -6.27 7.00 -14.76
CA PHE A 62 -7.60 6.42 -14.63
C PHE A 62 -8.42 7.13 -13.55
N HIS A 63 -9.75 6.95 -13.59
CA HIS A 63 -10.66 7.49 -12.58
C HIS A 63 -11.15 6.37 -11.65
N GLY A 64 -11.01 6.59 -10.34
CA GLY A 64 -11.56 5.71 -9.30
C GLY A 64 -12.99 6.08 -8.91
N LYS A 65 -13.79 6.59 -9.85
CA LYS A 65 -15.22 6.82 -9.63
C LYS A 65 -16.02 5.74 -10.34
N SER A 66 -16.96 5.12 -9.64
CA SER A 66 -18.05 4.41 -10.31
C SER A 66 -19.08 5.45 -10.75
N SER A 67 -19.44 5.43 -12.03
CA SER A 67 -20.61 6.16 -12.54
C SER A 67 -21.72 5.15 -12.78
N HIS A 68 -22.72 5.13 -11.91
CA HIS A 68 -23.98 4.45 -12.22
C HIS A 68 -24.97 5.47 -12.77
N THR A 69 -25.42 5.25 -14.00
CA THR A 69 -26.55 5.99 -14.58
C THR A 69 -27.83 5.32 -14.13
N ASN A 70 -28.54 5.93 -13.18
CA ASN A 70 -29.91 5.56 -12.87
C ASN A 70 -30.86 6.37 -13.75
N SER A 71 -32.14 5.96 -13.80
CA SER A 71 -33.21 6.62 -14.58
C SER A 71 -33.48 8.09 -14.21
N GLY A 72 -32.73 8.67 -13.26
CA GLY A 72 -32.77 10.09 -12.87
C GLY A 72 -31.45 10.86 -13.04
N GLY A 73 -30.39 10.27 -13.60
CA GLY A 73 -29.09 10.93 -13.85
C GLY A 73 -27.87 10.11 -13.43
N ASN A 74 -26.68 10.67 -13.65
CA ASN A 74 -25.41 10.09 -13.22
C ASN A 74 -25.18 10.36 -11.74
N VAL A 75 -25.02 9.30 -10.94
CA VAL A 75 -24.60 9.42 -9.54
C VAL A 75 -23.13 9.00 -9.45
N TYR A 76 -22.28 9.91 -8.98
CA TYR A 76 -20.89 9.63 -8.65
C TYR A 76 -20.83 9.21 -7.18
N LYS A 77 -20.30 8.01 -6.89
CA LYS A 77 -19.94 7.61 -5.53
C LYS A 77 -18.46 7.26 -5.51
N THR A 78 -17.77 7.77 -4.49
CA THR A 78 -16.44 7.28 -4.10
C THR A 78 -16.60 5.84 -3.60
N TYR A 79 -15.60 5.00 -3.84
CA TYR A 79 -15.58 3.66 -3.24
C TYR A 79 -15.21 3.84 -1.75
N ASP A 80 -15.92 3.12 -0.88
CA ASP A 80 -15.77 3.15 0.57
C ASP A 80 -15.79 1.69 1.06
N GLY A 81 -14.72 0.95 0.75
CA GLY A 81 -14.57 -0.48 1.07
C GLY A 81 -15.33 -1.42 0.12
N ASP A 82 -15.69 -0.95 -1.07
CA ASP A 82 -16.49 -1.71 -2.05
C ASP A 82 -15.62 -2.59 -2.97
N THR A 83 -14.35 -2.22 -3.14
CA THR A 83 -13.31 -2.94 -3.89
C THR A 83 -12.00 -2.85 -3.11
N ASP A 84 -11.14 -3.86 -3.13
CA ASP A 84 -9.87 -3.82 -2.42
C ASP A 84 -8.77 -3.21 -3.30
N PHE A 85 -8.83 -3.48 -4.61
CA PHE A 85 -7.89 -2.95 -5.60
C PHE A 85 -8.58 -2.51 -6.90
N PHE A 86 -7.87 -1.68 -7.66
CA PHE A 86 -8.11 -1.40 -9.06
C PHE A 86 -7.06 -2.10 -9.93
N ALA A 87 -7.50 -2.95 -10.86
CA ALA A 87 -6.65 -3.49 -11.92
C ALA A 87 -6.77 -2.59 -13.15
N VAL A 88 -5.70 -1.86 -13.47
CA VAL A 88 -5.71 -0.83 -14.51
C VAL A 88 -4.89 -1.34 -15.69
N TYR A 89 -5.53 -1.53 -16.85
CA TYR A 89 -4.82 -1.97 -18.05
C TYR A 89 -4.70 -0.84 -19.07
N CYS A 90 -3.46 -0.52 -19.46
CA CYS A 90 -3.16 0.45 -20.51
C CYS A 90 -2.87 -0.28 -21.82
N HIS A 91 -3.83 -0.26 -22.76
CA HIS A 91 -3.68 -0.95 -24.06
C HIS A 91 -2.54 -0.42 -24.91
N GLU A 92 -2.16 0.85 -24.76
CA GLU A 92 -1.08 1.47 -25.53
C GLU A 92 0.31 0.98 -25.11
N LEU A 93 0.47 0.70 -23.82
CA LEU A 93 1.71 0.18 -23.24
C LEU A 93 1.69 -1.34 -23.07
N GLU A 94 0.54 -1.99 -23.28
CA GLU A 94 0.30 -3.41 -22.98
C GLU A 94 0.64 -3.77 -21.52
N GLN A 95 0.46 -2.83 -20.60
CA GLN A 95 0.85 -2.94 -19.20
C GLN A 95 -0.36 -3.04 -18.27
N LEU A 96 -0.26 -3.92 -17.28
CA LEU A 96 -1.22 -4.07 -16.18
C LEU A 96 -0.64 -3.47 -14.91
N TYR A 97 -1.46 -2.68 -14.21
CA TYR A 97 -1.15 -2.08 -12.91
C TYR A 97 -2.17 -2.55 -11.87
N LEU A 98 -1.75 -2.61 -10.61
CA LEU A 98 -2.60 -2.86 -9.46
C LEU A 98 -2.47 -1.69 -8.48
N VAL A 99 -3.59 -1.08 -8.12
CA VAL A 99 -3.63 0.11 -7.27
C VAL A 99 -4.59 -0.15 -6.12
N ALA A 100 -4.15 0.03 -4.88
CA ALA A 100 -5.04 -0.10 -3.72
C ALA A 100 -6.14 0.97 -3.74
N GLU A 101 -7.33 0.63 -3.23
CA GLU A 101 -8.47 1.56 -3.18
C GLU A 101 -8.10 2.87 -2.43
N ASP A 102 -7.33 2.74 -1.35
CA ASP A 102 -6.95 3.84 -0.46
C ASP A 102 -5.80 4.71 -0.97
N ALA A 103 -5.19 4.36 -2.11
CA ALA A 103 -4.07 5.11 -2.68
C ALA A 103 -4.48 6.50 -3.22
N PHE A 104 -5.77 6.74 -3.49
CA PHE A 104 -6.25 7.99 -4.07
C PHE A 104 -7.75 8.22 -3.86
N GLU A 105 -8.19 9.49 -3.73
CA GLU A 105 -9.60 9.80 -3.47
C GLU A 105 -10.50 9.85 -4.72
N THR A 106 -9.94 10.19 -5.89
CA THR A 106 -10.76 10.45 -7.10
C THR A 106 -10.05 10.08 -8.39
N GLU A 107 -8.81 10.52 -8.55
CA GLU A 107 -7.97 10.21 -9.70
C GLU A 107 -6.53 9.98 -9.23
N ILE A 108 -5.80 9.18 -10.01
CA ILE A 108 -4.37 8.96 -9.86
C ILE A 108 -3.75 8.94 -11.25
N ARG A 109 -2.50 9.41 -11.35
CA ARG A 109 -1.72 9.45 -12.58
C ARG A 109 -0.40 8.75 -12.35
N LEU A 110 -0.17 7.67 -13.08
CA LEU A 110 1.00 6.83 -12.99
C LEU A 110 2.03 7.30 -14.03
N ARG A 111 3.05 8.02 -13.60
CA ARG A 111 4.10 8.58 -14.47
C ARG A 111 4.99 7.48 -15.03
N VAL A 112 5.10 7.42 -16.35
CA VAL A 112 5.93 6.46 -17.11
C VAL A 112 7.21 7.13 -17.61
N GLU A 113 7.15 8.41 -17.98
CA GLU A 113 8.28 9.17 -18.52
C GLU A 113 8.92 10.05 -17.45
N ASP A 114 10.20 10.41 -17.62
CA ASP A 114 10.88 11.34 -16.73
C ASP A 114 10.13 12.68 -16.64
N ALA A 115 9.95 13.20 -15.42
CA ALA A 115 9.31 14.49 -15.22
C ALA A 115 10.31 15.63 -15.39
N GLU A 116 9.91 16.74 -16.03
CA GLU A 116 10.75 17.94 -16.13
C GLU A 116 11.12 18.53 -14.76
N ILE A 117 10.25 18.33 -13.76
CA ILE A 117 10.46 18.68 -12.36
C ILE A 117 9.98 17.52 -11.51
N GLU A 118 10.89 16.85 -10.81
CA GLU A 118 10.57 15.76 -9.91
C GLU A 118 10.03 16.30 -8.57
N GLN A 119 8.89 15.75 -8.13
CA GLN A 119 8.27 16.07 -6.85
C GLN A 119 7.93 14.78 -6.12
N PRO A 120 8.00 14.74 -4.76
CA PRO A 120 7.70 13.54 -3.98
C PRO A 120 6.30 12.96 -4.18
N SER A 121 5.36 13.75 -4.71
CA SER A 121 3.97 13.36 -4.98
C SER A 121 3.76 12.64 -6.32
N ILE A 122 4.82 12.40 -7.09
CA ILE A 122 4.71 11.65 -8.36
C ILE A 122 4.46 10.17 -8.03
N ASN A 123 3.37 9.62 -8.56
CA ASN A 123 3.12 8.18 -8.56
C ASN A 123 3.83 7.57 -9.76
N TRP A 124 4.98 6.91 -9.57
CA TRP A 124 5.70 6.28 -10.67
C TRP A 124 5.02 4.99 -11.11
N ALA A 125 4.80 4.80 -12.40
CA ALA A 125 4.06 3.67 -12.94
C ALA A 125 4.68 2.31 -12.57
N VAL A 126 6.02 2.25 -12.53
CA VAL A 126 6.76 1.05 -12.10
C VAL A 126 6.39 0.60 -10.68
N ASP A 127 6.09 1.55 -9.79
CA ASP A 127 5.70 1.23 -8.41
C ASP A 127 4.28 0.66 -8.29
N TYR A 128 3.52 0.63 -9.39
CA TYR A 128 2.15 0.10 -9.43
C TYR A 128 1.98 -1.02 -10.46
N GLU A 129 3.04 -1.46 -11.14
CA GLU A 129 2.95 -2.59 -12.06
C GLU A 129 2.41 -3.83 -11.34
N PHE A 130 1.57 -4.60 -12.02
CA PHE A 130 0.83 -5.69 -11.39
C PHE A 130 1.75 -6.69 -10.69
N ASP A 131 2.83 -7.08 -11.36
CA ASP A 131 3.81 -8.02 -10.83
C ASP A 131 4.60 -7.43 -9.64
N GLU A 132 4.64 -6.10 -9.53
CA GLU A 132 5.27 -5.40 -8.41
C GLU A 132 4.36 -5.31 -7.16
N GLN A 133 3.06 -5.54 -7.34
CA GLN A 133 2.04 -5.40 -6.28
C GLN A 133 1.31 -6.70 -5.94
N TRP A 134 1.35 -7.71 -6.81
CA TRP A 134 0.69 -8.98 -6.60
C TRP A 134 1.67 -10.07 -6.14
N PRO A 135 1.35 -10.85 -5.09
CA PRO A 135 0.13 -10.77 -4.31
C PRO A 135 0.14 -9.61 -3.30
N PRO A 136 -1.01 -8.98 -3.04
CA PRO A 136 -1.11 -7.99 -1.98
C PRO A 136 -0.92 -8.68 -0.63
N GLU A 137 -0.13 -8.07 0.25
CA GLU A 137 0.15 -8.65 1.57
C GLU A 137 -1.10 -8.58 2.46
N ASN A 138 -1.36 -9.67 3.18
CA ASN A 138 -2.51 -9.85 4.05
C ASN A 138 -2.62 -8.75 5.11
N GLY A 139 -3.70 -7.98 5.06
CA GLY A 139 -4.18 -7.18 6.20
C GLY A 139 -4.94 -8.02 7.25
N THR A 140 -4.81 -9.35 7.25
CA THR A 140 -5.69 -10.25 8.00
C THR A 140 -4.99 -11.04 9.12
N ASN A 141 -5.34 -10.63 10.35
CA ASN A 141 -5.46 -11.44 11.58
C ASN A 141 -4.19 -11.98 12.28
N ASP A 142 -3.50 -11.14 13.06
CA ASP A 142 -3.27 -11.36 14.52
C ASP A 142 -2.65 -10.13 15.22
N ALA A 143 -3.25 -8.95 15.09
CA ALA A 143 -2.68 -7.68 15.59
C ALA A 143 -2.34 -7.66 17.10
N THR A 144 -2.89 -8.60 17.90
CA THR A 144 -2.60 -8.69 19.34
C THR A 144 -1.36 -9.55 19.64
N ASP A 145 -1.15 -10.67 18.94
CA ASP A 145 0.00 -11.55 19.16
C ASP A 145 1.29 -10.94 18.54
N ASP A 146 1.12 -10.23 17.42
CA ASP A 146 2.23 -9.53 16.76
C ASP A 146 2.81 -8.40 17.61
N ARG A 147 1.97 -7.60 18.28
CA ARG A 147 2.44 -6.49 19.12
C ARG A 147 3.31 -6.97 20.28
N GLU A 148 2.92 -8.07 20.93
CA GLU A 148 3.68 -8.60 22.08
C GLU A 148 5.07 -9.08 21.68
N ALA A 149 5.19 -9.79 20.56
CA ALA A 149 6.47 -10.27 20.04
C ALA A 149 7.41 -9.10 19.68
N ILE A 150 6.87 -8.04 19.06
CA ILE A 150 7.65 -6.85 18.70
C ILE A 150 8.14 -6.13 19.96
N VAL A 151 7.25 -5.92 20.95
CA VAL A 151 7.60 -5.31 22.25
C VAL A 151 8.64 -6.12 23.00
N GLN A 152 8.54 -7.45 22.98
CA GLN A 152 9.54 -8.30 23.61
C GLN A 152 10.91 -8.12 22.97
N THR A 153 10.98 -8.09 21.64
CA THR A 153 12.23 -7.88 20.90
C THR A 153 12.88 -6.53 21.24
N LEU A 154 12.09 -5.46 21.39
CA LEU A 154 12.59 -4.14 21.84
C LEU A 154 13.18 -4.20 23.25
N ARG A 155 12.50 -4.89 24.18
CA ARG A 155 12.98 -5.07 25.56
C ARG A 155 14.27 -5.88 25.64
N GLU A 156 14.39 -6.92 24.82
CA GLU A 156 15.61 -7.73 24.72
C GLU A 156 16.81 -6.92 24.20
N ARG A 157 16.56 -5.88 23.40
CA ARG A 157 17.56 -4.88 22.97
C ARG A 157 17.87 -3.82 24.04
N GLY A 158 17.21 -3.85 25.18
CA GLY A 158 17.41 -2.93 26.29
C GLY A 158 16.64 -1.61 26.16
N VAL A 159 15.64 -1.54 25.28
CA VAL A 159 14.71 -0.41 25.22
C VAL A 159 13.69 -0.54 26.36
N ASP A 160 13.49 0.52 27.14
CA ASP A 160 12.40 0.55 28.12
C ASP A 160 11.09 0.90 27.43
N VAL A 161 10.17 -0.06 27.41
CA VAL A 161 8.90 0.00 26.67
C VAL A 161 7.72 -0.12 27.61
N ILE A 162 6.92 0.93 27.67
CA ILE A 162 5.63 0.96 28.37
C ILE A 162 4.55 0.61 27.35
N ASP A 163 3.89 -0.51 27.59
CA ASP A 163 2.84 -1.01 26.71
C ASP A 163 1.51 -0.31 27.04
N ALA A 164 0.88 0.33 26.06
CA ALA A 164 -0.41 1.02 26.23
C ALA A 164 -1.62 0.08 26.06
N ARG A 165 -1.41 -1.22 26.27
CA ARG A 165 -2.46 -2.25 26.14
C ARG A 165 -3.63 -1.90 27.06
N ASP A 166 -4.85 -2.16 26.58
CA ASP A 166 -6.11 -1.86 27.28
C ASP A 166 -6.35 -0.38 27.59
N SER A 167 -5.72 0.53 26.85
CA SER A 167 -5.97 1.97 26.92
C SER A 167 -6.60 2.51 25.63
N ASP A 168 -7.34 3.61 25.74
CA ASP A 168 -7.85 4.38 24.59
C ASP A 168 -6.78 5.32 24.00
N ALA A 169 -5.50 5.07 24.27
CA ALA A 169 -4.41 5.90 23.76
C ALA A 169 -4.30 5.76 22.24
N PRO A 170 -4.00 6.85 21.51
CA PRO A 170 -3.79 6.80 20.06
C PRO A 170 -2.37 6.31 19.73
N TYR A 171 -1.78 5.43 20.56
CA TYR A 171 -0.45 4.87 20.37
C TYR A 171 -0.38 3.48 21.00
N ASP A 172 0.52 2.64 20.48
CA ASP A 172 0.70 1.28 20.99
C ASP A 172 1.64 1.26 22.20
N VAL A 173 2.73 2.01 22.14
CA VAL A 173 3.77 1.99 23.18
C VAL A 173 4.35 3.37 23.44
N LEU A 174 4.89 3.54 24.65
CA LEU A 174 5.87 4.59 24.93
C LEU A 174 7.25 3.99 25.00
N LEU A 175 8.18 4.51 24.21
CA LEU A 175 9.60 4.20 24.26
C LEU A 175 10.29 5.24 25.14
N ARG A 176 10.92 4.82 26.23
CA ARG A 176 11.68 5.71 27.10
C ARG A 176 13.13 5.81 26.62
N THR A 177 13.57 7.00 26.25
CA THR A 177 14.95 7.25 25.84
C THR A 177 15.90 7.17 27.04
N PRO A 178 17.22 7.00 26.84
CA PRO A 178 18.20 7.11 27.92
C PRO A 178 18.22 8.47 28.63
N ALA A 179 17.65 9.51 28.02
CA ALA A 179 17.49 10.84 28.60
C ALA A 179 16.18 10.98 29.41
N ASP A 180 15.40 9.91 29.54
CA ASP A 180 14.09 9.83 30.22
C ASP A 180 12.93 10.53 29.48
N ASP A 181 13.11 10.83 28.19
CA ASP A 181 12.03 11.29 27.31
C ASP A 181 11.11 10.13 26.93
N LEU A 182 9.81 10.38 26.82
CA LEU A 182 8.81 9.39 26.40
C LEU A 182 8.35 9.68 24.98
N LEU A 183 8.57 8.71 24.08
CA LEU A 183 8.19 8.80 22.68
C LEU A 183 7.01 7.85 22.41
N ARG A 184 5.91 8.38 21.87
CA ARG A 184 4.71 7.66 21.45
C ARG A 184 4.99 6.98 20.13
N ALA A 185 4.80 5.67 20.09
CA ALA A 185 5.00 4.91 18.88
C ALA A 185 3.85 3.94 18.59
N ALA A 186 3.57 3.77 17.31
CA ALA A 186 2.83 2.62 16.80
C ALA A 186 3.79 1.46 16.52
N VAL A 187 3.32 0.23 16.66
CA VAL A 187 4.08 -0.98 16.29
C VAL A 187 3.38 -1.72 15.16
N ARG A 188 4.10 -2.02 14.08
CA ARG A 188 3.55 -2.65 12.88
C ARG A 188 4.45 -3.80 12.42
N ARG A 189 3.84 -4.85 11.87
CA ARG A 189 4.57 -5.85 11.08
C ARG A 189 4.94 -5.23 9.74
N GLY A 190 6.14 -5.54 9.27
CA GLY A 190 6.57 -5.31 7.91
C GLY A 190 6.90 -6.63 7.22
N SER A 191 6.70 -6.67 5.91
CA SER A 191 6.88 -7.85 5.08
C SER A 191 7.65 -7.48 3.80
N VAL A 192 8.43 -8.42 3.28
CA VAL A 192 9.32 -8.13 2.15
C VAL A 192 8.62 -8.47 0.84
N THR A 193 8.25 -7.44 0.10
CA THR A 193 7.75 -7.58 -1.26
C THR A 193 8.61 -6.78 -2.25
N ASN A 194 9.06 -7.45 -3.32
CA ASN A 194 9.81 -6.85 -4.43
C ASN A 194 11.00 -5.99 -4.00
N GLY A 195 11.76 -6.50 -3.04
CA GLY A 195 12.95 -5.83 -2.53
C GLY A 195 12.63 -4.59 -1.70
N ARG A 196 11.42 -4.48 -1.14
CA ARG A 196 11.01 -3.46 -0.18
C ARG A 196 10.38 -4.12 1.04
N VAL A 197 10.65 -3.57 2.22
CA VAL A 197 9.82 -3.79 3.41
C VAL A 197 8.61 -2.87 3.29
N ARG A 198 7.43 -3.48 3.18
CA ARG A 198 6.14 -2.80 3.25
C ARG A 198 5.54 -3.01 4.63
N PHE A 199 4.82 -2.01 5.11
CA PHE A 199 4.16 -2.02 6.40
C PHE A 199 2.95 -1.09 6.31
N ASP A 200 1.88 -1.40 7.02
CA ASP A 200 0.68 -0.57 7.01
C ASP A 200 0.98 0.75 7.73
N THR A 201 1.17 1.79 6.93
CA THR A 201 1.32 3.19 7.36
C THR A 201 0.11 4.05 7.01
N SER A 202 -0.88 3.50 6.32
CA SER A 202 -2.07 4.25 5.91
C SER A 202 -3.05 4.35 7.08
N GLN A 203 -4.32 4.65 6.82
CA GLN A 203 -5.32 5.22 7.77
C GLN A 203 -5.53 4.46 9.11
N THR A 204 -4.91 3.30 9.31
CA THR A 204 -4.86 2.53 10.57
C THR A 204 -3.76 2.99 11.53
N VAL A 205 -2.80 3.80 11.06
CA VAL A 205 -1.73 4.38 11.89
C VAL A 205 -2.13 5.81 12.32
N PRO A 206 -2.07 6.11 13.63
CA PRO A 206 -2.31 7.45 14.15
C PRO A 206 -1.46 8.54 13.46
N GLY A 207 -1.97 9.77 13.45
CA GLY A 207 -1.31 10.89 12.78
C GLY A 207 -0.03 11.34 13.48
N PRO A 208 0.78 12.22 12.85
CA PRO A 208 2.01 12.75 13.45
C PRO A 208 1.78 13.57 14.73
N ASP A 209 0.56 14.05 14.98
CA ASP A 209 0.21 14.71 16.25
C ASP A 209 0.00 13.69 17.39
N ASP A 210 -0.37 12.44 17.06
CA ASP A 210 -0.71 11.37 17.99
C ASP A 210 0.51 10.51 18.37
N ILE A 211 1.39 10.25 17.40
CA ILE A 211 2.63 9.46 17.56
C ILE A 211 3.82 10.16 16.91
N GLU A 212 5.00 10.02 17.51
CA GLU A 212 6.25 10.49 16.90
C GLU A 212 6.86 9.44 15.96
N TYR A 213 6.69 8.15 16.26
CA TYR A 213 7.36 7.07 15.53
C TYR A 213 6.46 5.89 15.18
N VAL A 214 6.87 5.14 14.16
CA VAL A 214 6.40 3.80 13.86
C VAL A 214 7.57 2.83 13.98
N VAL A 215 7.44 1.82 14.83
CA VAL A 215 8.36 0.69 14.90
C VAL A 215 7.84 -0.40 13.97
N VAL A 216 8.66 -0.76 12.97
CA VAL A 216 8.32 -1.78 11.98
C VAL A 216 9.15 -3.01 12.23
N ASP A 217 8.51 -4.15 12.47
CA ASP A 217 9.18 -5.44 12.65
C ASP A 217 9.06 -6.29 11.39
N CYS A 218 10.19 -6.56 10.76
CA CYS A 218 10.25 -7.45 9.60
C CYS A 218 10.83 -8.80 10.02
N ALA A 219 9.95 -9.68 10.49
CA ALA A 219 10.31 -11.02 10.96
C ALA A 219 11.04 -11.85 9.89
N GLU A 220 10.68 -11.70 8.61
CA GLU A 220 11.35 -12.37 7.47
C GLU A 220 12.84 -12.03 7.38
N ARG A 221 13.21 -10.81 7.79
CA ARG A 221 14.60 -10.33 7.81
C ARG A 221 15.25 -10.42 9.17
N GLY A 222 14.47 -10.62 10.24
CA GLY A 222 14.94 -10.50 11.62
C GLY A 222 15.39 -9.08 11.98
N GLU A 223 14.84 -8.08 11.29
CA GLU A 223 15.23 -6.67 11.41
C GLU A 223 14.05 -5.84 11.94
N GLN A 224 14.36 -4.80 12.72
CA GLN A 224 13.40 -3.79 13.15
C GLN A 224 13.83 -2.43 12.64
N TYR A 225 12.86 -1.59 12.29
CA TYR A 225 13.08 -0.25 11.79
C TYR A 225 12.35 0.77 12.65
N LEU A 226 12.92 1.97 12.77
CA LEU A 226 12.31 3.11 13.44
C LEU A 226 12.09 4.22 12.41
N VAL A 227 10.81 4.56 12.19
CA VAL A 227 10.40 5.52 11.18
C VAL A 227 9.72 6.70 11.85
N GLU A 228 10.15 7.93 11.57
CA GLU A 228 9.50 9.13 12.07
C GLU A 228 8.15 9.33 11.38
N ARG A 229 7.06 9.45 12.15
CA ARG A 229 5.71 9.57 11.56
C ARG A 229 5.57 10.82 10.71
N ALA A 230 6.28 11.89 11.04
CA ALA A 230 6.27 13.15 10.30
C ALA A 230 7.05 13.09 8.98
N SER A 231 7.82 12.03 8.70
CA SER A 231 8.64 11.94 7.48
C SER A 231 7.85 11.53 6.23
N TYR A 232 6.57 11.18 6.37
CA TYR A 232 5.71 10.78 5.27
C TYR A 232 4.25 11.20 5.53
N GLU A 233 3.50 11.54 4.48
CA GLU A 233 2.11 11.99 4.63
C GLU A 233 1.14 10.80 4.70
N HIS A 234 1.17 9.93 3.68
CA HIS A 234 0.17 8.87 3.48
C HIS A 234 0.76 7.47 3.63
N THR A 235 1.85 7.17 2.92
CA THR A 235 2.49 5.85 2.97
C THR A 235 4.00 5.93 2.93
N MET A 236 4.67 4.88 3.42
CA MET A 236 6.11 4.70 3.31
C MET A 236 6.46 3.22 3.11
N SER A 237 7.56 2.96 2.38
CA SER A 237 8.18 1.64 2.28
C SER A 237 9.69 1.78 2.30
N LEU A 238 10.40 0.71 2.67
CA LEU A 238 11.86 0.71 2.82
C LEU A 238 12.53 -0.25 1.85
N ARG A 239 13.37 0.25 0.94
CA ARG A 239 14.08 -0.58 -0.06
C ARG A 239 15.18 -1.41 0.61
N VAL A 240 15.18 -2.72 0.38
CA VAL A 240 16.19 -3.69 0.83
C VAL A 240 17.02 -4.28 -0.31
N THR A 241 16.52 -4.19 -1.56
CA THR A 241 17.24 -4.66 -2.76
C THR A 241 17.51 -3.50 -3.70
N GLU A 242 18.72 -3.46 -4.26
CA GLU A 242 19.11 -2.45 -5.24
C GLU A 242 18.19 -2.53 -6.48
N PRO A 243 17.51 -1.43 -6.86
CA PRO A 243 16.73 -1.39 -8.08
C PRO A 243 17.64 -1.39 -9.31
N GLU A 244 17.10 -1.75 -10.47
CA GLU A 244 17.82 -1.62 -11.75
C GLU A 244 18.20 -0.16 -12.07
N GLN A 245 17.49 0.81 -11.48
CA GLN A 245 17.79 2.24 -11.55
C GLN A 245 17.74 2.88 -10.16
N THR A 246 18.89 3.36 -9.69
CA THR A 246 19.04 3.99 -8.37
C THR A 246 18.66 5.47 -8.42
N GLN A 247 17.83 5.92 -7.47
CA GLN A 247 17.37 7.31 -7.36
C GLN A 247 17.70 7.91 -5.96
N PRO A 248 17.85 9.24 -5.83
CA PRO A 248 18.25 9.87 -4.56
C PRO A 248 17.19 9.81 -3.44
N SER A 249 15.92 9.63 -3.80
CA SER A 249 14.75 9.64 -2.90
C SER A 249 14.39 8.24 -2.35
N ILE A 250 15.23 7.24 -2.60
CA ILE A 250 14.99 5.88 -2.08
C ILE A 250 15.13 5.88 -0.56
N ASN A 251 14.07 5.48 0.12
CA ASN A 251 14.12 5.17 1.55
C ASN A 251 14.80 3.81 1.73
N TRP A 252 16.11 3.78 1.94
CA TRP A 252 16.82 2.52 2.14
C TRP A 252 16.52 1.96 3.53
N ALA A 253 16.14 0.69 3.65
CA ALA A 253 15.89 0.05 4.94
C ALA A 253 17.08 0.17 5.90
N ALA A 254 18.30 0.14 5.34
CA ALA A 254 19.52 0.33 6.10
C ALA A 254 19.61 1.70 6.79
N ASP A 255 18.94 2.73 6.29
CA ASP A 255 18.91 4.06 6.91
C ASP A 255 17.90 4.11 8.06
N TYR A 256 16.92 3.22 8.11
CA TYR A 256 15.87 3.20 9.13
C TYR A 256 16.03 2.09 10.16
N GLU A 257 17.09 1.27 10.08
CA GLU A 257 17.38 0.22 11.07
C GLU A 257 17.31 0.79 12.49
N PHE A 258 16.56 0.12 13.36
CA PHE A 258 16.24 0.60 14.70
C PHE A 258 17.51 0.97 15.48
N ASP A 259 18.55 0.14 15.42
CA ASP A 259 19.79 0.35 16.17
C ASP A 259 20.62 1.55 15.67
N LYS A 260 20.37 2.03 14.45
CA LYS A 260 20.99 3.25 13.91
C LYS A 260 20.21 4.50 14.29
N GLN A 261 18.90 4.37 14.42
CA GLN A 261 17.97 5.46 14.70
C GLN A 261 17.70 5.65 16.20
N TRP A 262 17.95 4.62 17.03
CA TRP A 262 17.67 4.63 18.46
C TRP A 262 18.92 4.92 19.32
N PRO A 263 18.83 5.81 20.32
CA PRO A 263 17.75 6.76 20.54
C PRO A 263 17.79 7.89 19.48
N PRO A 264 16.64 8.45 19.09
CA PRO A 264 16.61 9.59 18.17
C PRO A 264 17.30 10.81 18.80
N ARG A 265 17.92 11.64 17.96
CA ARG A 265 18.74 12.79 18.35
C ARG A 265 17.95 14.07 18.56
#